data_AF-A0A3D0MG09-F1
#
_entry.id   AF-A0A3D0MG09-F1
#
_cell.length_a   1.000
_cell.length_b   1.000
_cell.length_c   1.000
_cell.angle_alpha   90.00
_cell.angle_beta   90.00
_cell.angle_gamma   90.00
#
_symmetry.space_group_name_H-M   'P 1'
#
loop_
_entity.id
_entity.type
_entity.pdbx_description
1 polymer ?
#
loop_
_entity_poly.entity_id
_entity_poly.type
_entity_poly.pdbx_seq_one_letter_code
_entity_poly.pdbx_strand_id
1 'polypeptide(L)'
;MNKREQQRKIREEKQQAAKQRAQSRQLAVKVGLFGVTPLLVLFVLFTLLNQGPTYSPIEIADNDHIRGLRERPVSIVVYADFQCPACATENDTMTQLWPRISDKAHLIFRHFPVTTAHQHTWTASLYAEAAGRQGRFWEMHDYLFATQTLWSGLSE
;
A
#
# COMPACT_ATOMS: atom_id res chain seq x y z
N MET A 1 10.76 -29.90 67.65
CA MET A 1 10.91 -28.61 66.96
C MET A 1 10.06 -27.57 67.70
N ASN A 2 10.64 -26.45 68.11
CA ASN A 2 9.96 -25.51 69.02
C ASN A 2 8.98 -24.60 68.25
N LYS A 3 7.76 -24.32 68.77
CA LYS A 3 6.73 -23.50 68.07
C LYS A 3 7.28 -22.16 67.56
N ARG A 4 8.24 -21.57 68.30
CA ARG A 4 8.91 -20.31 67.97
C ARG A 4 9.78 -20.40 66.71
N GLU A 5 10.47 -21.52 66.49
CA GLU A 5 11.30 -21.74 65.31
C GLU A 5 10.43 -21.88 64.05
N GLN A 6 9.29 -22.56 64.17
CA GLN A 6 8.33 -22.75 63.09
C GLN A 6 7.71 -21.41 62.65
N GLN A 7 7.36 -20.54 63.61
CA GLN A 7 6.89 -19.18 63.33
C GLN A 7 7.96 -18.30 62.68
N ARG A 8 9.23 -18.46 63.05
CA ARG A 8 10.34 -17.71 62.45
C ARG A 8 10.53 -18.07 60.97
N LYS A 9 10.52 -19.37 60.65
CA LYS A 9 10.60 -19.87 59.26
C LYS A 9 9.45 -19.34 58.40
N ILE A 10 8.20 -19.43 58.89
CA ILE A 10 7.03 -18.91 58.17
C ILE A 10 7.16 -17.40 57.89
N ARG A 11 7.73 -16.63 58.83
CA ARG A 11 7.94 -15.18 58.65
C ARG A 11 9.05 -14.88 57.63
N GLU A 12 10.13 -15.66 57.66
CA GLU A 12 11.24 -15.57 56.70
C GLU A 12 10.76 -15.93 55.27
N GLU A 13 10.00 -17.02 55.11
CA GLU A 13 9.37 -17.43 53.84
C GLU A 13 8.40 -16.37 53.31
N LYS A 14 7.52 -15.82 54.17
CA LYS A 14 6.61 -14.73 53.79
C LYS A 14 7.37 -13.47 53.39
N GLN A 15 8.46 -13.13 54.08
CA GLN A 15 9.32 -12.01 53.71
C GLN A 15 10.05 -12.26 52.38
N GLN A 16 10.55 -13.46 52.13
CA GLN A 16 11.16 -13.84 50.86
C GLN A 16 10.15 -13.80 49.71
N ALA A 17 8.95 -14.35 49.89
CA ALA A 17 7.88 -14.32 48.89
C ALA A 17 7.42 -12.88 48.58
N ALA A 18 7.34 -12.00 49.59
CA ALA A 18 7.01 -10.59 49.40
C ALA A 18 8.12 -9.84 48.62
N LYS A 19 9.40 -10.09 48.93
CA LYS A 19 10.54 -9.53 48.20
C LYS A 19 10.58 -10.03 46.75
N GLN A 20 10.35 -11.32 46.51
CA GLN A 20 10.28 -11.90 45.17
C GLN A 20 9.14 -11.29 44.35
N ARG A 21 7.94 -11.12 44.93
CA ARG A 21 6.81 -10.43 44.26
C ARG A 21 7.11 -8.96 43.95
N ALA A 22 7.79 -8.25 44.84
CA ALA A 22 8.17 -6.86 44.60
C ALA A 22 9.22 -6.75 43.49
N GLN A 23 10.23 -7.62 43.49
CA GLN A 23 11.27 -7.69 42.46
C GLN A 23 10.71 -8.09 41.10
N SER A 24 9.83 -9.10 41.03
CA SER A 24 9.20 -9.51 39.76
C SER A 24 8.29 -8.42 39.19
N ARG A 25 7.55 -7.70 40.03
CA ARG A 25 6.76 -6.52 39.62
C ARG A 25 7.66 -5.40 39.09
N GLN A 26 8.76 -5.08 39.77
CA GLN A 26 9.70 -4.06 39.30
C GLN A 26 10.38 -4.45 37.99
N LEU A 27 10.76 -5.73 37.84
CA LEU A 27 11.32 -6.26 36.61
C LEU A 27 10.32 -6.18 35.45
N ALA A 28 9.07 -6.60 35.66
CA ALA A 28 8.01 -6.50 34.67
C ALA A 28 7.75 -5.05 34.23
N VAL A 29 7.73 -4.10 35.17
CA VAL A 29 7.60 -2.66 34.85
C VAL A 29 8.78 -2.18 34.02
N LYS A 30 10.03 -2.56 34.36
CA LYS A 30 11.21 -2.18 33.58
C LYS A 30 11.22 -2.79 32.18
N VAL A 31 10.85 -4.06 32.05
CA VAL A 31 10.73 -4.74 30.75
C VAL A 31 9.64 -4.09 29.89
N GLY A 32 8.50 -3.75 30.50
CA GLY A 32 7.46 -2.98 29.82
C GLY A 32 7.98 -1.63 29.32
N LEU A 33 8.54 -0.82 30.22
CA LEU A 33 8.94 0.55 29.95
C LEU A 33 10.12 0.67 28.96
N PHE A 34 11.12 -0.21 29.07
CA PHE A 34 12.36 -0.13 28.30
C PHE A 34 12.48 -1.18 27.19
N GLY A 35 11.55 -2.14 27.11
CA GLY A 35 11.51 -3.14 26.05
C GLY A 35 10.28 -2.98 25.17
N VAL A 36 9.11 -3.23 25.76
CA VAL A 36 7.85 -3.31 24.99
C VAL A 36 7.41 -1.93 24.48
N THR A 37 7.43 -0.90 25.33
CA THR A 37 7.01 0.45 24.95
C THR A 37 7.85 1.03 23.81
N PRO A 38 9.20 1.04 23.85
CA PRO A 38 9.98 1.56 22.73
C PRO A 38 9.82 0.74 21.45
N LEU A 39 9.63 -0.58 21.52
CA LEU A 39 9.31 -1.40 20.36
C LEU A 39 7.96 -1.04 19.74
N LEU A 40 6.92 -0.85 20.54
CA LEU A 40 5.62 -0.40 20.06
C LEU A 40 5.68 1.01 19.48
N VAL A 41 6.41 1.93 20.12
CA VAL A 41 6.62 3.29 19.62
C VAL A 41 7.37 3.25 18.29
N LEU A 42 8.45 2.46 18.17
CA LEU A 42 9.17 2.27 16.92
C LEU A 42 8.27 1.67 15.83
N PHE A 43 7.44 0.68 16.16
CA PHE A 43 6.51 0.09 15.22
C PHE A 43 5.47 1.10 14.73
N VAL A 44 4.87 1.88 15.64
CA VAL A 44 3.91 2.94 15.28
C VAL A 44 4.59 4.06 14.48
N LEU A 45 5.80 4.47 14.87
CA LEU A 45 6.56 5.48 14.14
C LEU A 45 6.91 4.97 12.74
N PHE A 46 7.32 3.71 12.62
CA PHE A 46 7.60 3.06 11.35
C PHE A 46 6.35 3.01 10.45
N THR A 47 5.17 2.68 10.99
CA THR A 47 3.95 2.69 10.17
C THR A 47 3.57 4.10 9.76
N LEU A 48 3.61 5.09 10.65
CA LEU A 48 3.29 6.48 10.32
C LEU A 48 4.27 7.08 9.30
N LEU A 49 5.56 6.77 9.40
CA LEU A 49 6.58 7.27 8.46
C LEU A 49 6.54 6.59 7.09
N ASN A 50 5.97 5.38 7.00
CA ASN A 50 5.86 4.63 5.74
C ASN A 50 4.45 4.59 5.16
N GLN A 51 3.49 5.33 5.72
CA GLN A 51 2.18 5.51 5.10
C GLN A 51 2.32 6.41 3.87
N GLY A 52 2.09 5.84 2.69
CA GLY A 52 1.96 6.60 1.45
C GLY A 52 0.67 7.44 1.43
N PRO A 53 0.59 8.45 0.56
CA PRO A 53 -0.64 9.22 0.38
C PRO A 53 -1.81 8.30 0.03
N THR A 54 -2.92 8.43 0.75
CA THR A 54 -4.18 7.75 0.41
C THR A 54 -4.93 8.57 -0.61
N TYR A 55 -5.06 8.06 -1.83
CA TYR A 55 -5.85 8.71 -2.89
C TYR A 55 -7.32 8.30 -2.77
N SER A 56 -8.22 9.28 -2.85
CA SER A 56 -9.64 9.00 -2.96
C SER A 56 -9.91 8.27 -4.28
N PRO A 57 -10.68 7.16 -4.26
CA PRO A 57 -11.10 6.50 -5.50
C PRO A 57 -12.13 7.33 -6.28
N ILE A 58 -12.70 8.37 -5.67
CA ILE A 58 -13.78 9.19 -6.22
C ILE A 58 -13.25 10.54 -6.74
N GLU A 59 -12.27 11.13 -6.06
CA GLU A 59 -11.75 12.45 -6.42
C GLU A 59 -10.67 12.35 -7.49
N ILE A 60 -10.66 13.34 -8.39
CA ILE A 60 -9.63 13.47 -9.43
C ILE A 60 -8.40 14.12 -8.80
N ALA A 61 -7.31 13.38 -8.76
CA ALA A 61 -6.04 13.85 -8.22
C ALA A 61 -5.32 14.77 -9.22
N ASP A 62 -4.38 15.59 -8.74
CA ASP A 62 -3.63 16.52 -9.60
C ASP A 62 -2.69 15.80 -10.57
N ASN A 63 -2.27 14.59 -10.23
CA ASN A 63 -1.41 13.73 -11.06
C ASN A 63 -2.19 12.73 -11.92
N ASP A 64 -3.52 12.79 -11.96
CA ASP A 64 -4.31 11.94 -12.84
C ASP A 64 -4.13 12.35 -14.30
N HIS A 65 -3.94 11.36 -15.17
CA HIS A 65 -3.97 11.58 -16.61
C HIS A 65 -5.41 11.51 -17.10
N ILE A 66 -5.90 12.61 -17.68
CA ILE A 66 -7.30 12.78 -18.10
C ILE A 66 -7.38 12.79 -19.64
N ARG A 67 -8.24 11.96 -20.22
CA ARG A 67 -8.64 12.00 -21.64
C ARG A 67 -10.01 12.66 -21.72
N GLY A 68 -10.12 13.71 -22.53
CA GLY A 68 -11.30 14.56 -22.59
C GLY A 68 -11.21 15.77 -21.65
N LEU A 69 -12.35 16.40 -21.36
CA LEU A 69 -12.43 17.61 -20.52
C LEU A 69 -12.68 17.25 -19.06
N ARG A 70 -11.92 17.84 -18.13
CA ARG A 70 -12.02 17.55 -16.69
C ARG A 70 -13.42 17.87 -16.12
N GLU A 71 -14.14 18.80 -16.74
CA GLU A 71 -15.45 19.30 -16.32
C GLU A 71 -16.61 18.40 -16.76
N ARG A 72 -16.35 17.30 -17.49
CA ARG A 72 -17.41 16.36 -17.90
C ARG A 72 -18.11 15.76 -16.67
N PRO A 73 -19.45 15.63 -16.69
CA PRO A 73 -20.23 15.22 -15.52
C PRO A 73 -20.03 13.75 -15.11
N VAL A 74 -19.47 12.92 -15.98
CA VAL A 74 -19.21 11.49 -15.72
C VAL A 74 -17.70 11.24 -15.70
N SER A 75 -17.22 10.70 -14.59
CA SER A 75 -15.83 10.24 -14.43
C SER A 75 -15.74 8.74 -14.62
N ILE A 76 -14.95 8.31 -15.60
CA ILE A 76 -14.61 6.90 -15.78
C ILE A 76 -13.17 6.72 -15.32
N VAL A 77 -12.97 6.04 -14.20
CA VAL A 77 -11.64 5.76 -13.65
C VAL A 77 -11.30 4.31 -13.93
N VAL A 78 -10.25 4.08 -14.71
CA VAL A 78 -9.74 2.75 -15.06
C VAL A 78 -8.45 2.50 -14.30
N TYR A 79 -8.49 1.47 -13.45
CA TYR A 79 -7.29 0.92 -12.81
C TYR A 79 -6.82 -0.25 -13.66
N ALA A 80 -5.66 -0.12 -14.30
CA ALA A 80 -5.21 -1.11 -15.26
C ALA A 80 -3.70 -1.34 -15.23
N ASP A 81 -3.35 -2.53 -15.71
CA ASP A 81 -2.00 -3.02 -15.89
C ASP A 81 -1.73 -3.14 -17.39
N PHE A 82 -0.70 -2.46 -17.90
CA PHE A 82 -0.36 -2.49 -19.32
C PHE A 82 -0.01 -3.87 -19.86
N GLN A 83 0.41 -4.84 -19.03
CA GLN A 83 0.78 -6.18 -19.47
C GLN A 83 -0.37 -7.19 -19.30
N CYS A 84 -1.45 -6.82 -18.60
CA CYS A 84 -2.58 -7.69 -18.39
C CYS A 84 -3.43 -7.86 -19.67
N PRO A 85 -3.67 -9.10 -20.15
CA PRO A 85 -4.50 -9.35 -21.33
C PRO A 85 -5.96 -8.92 -21.16
N ALA A 86 -6.51 -9.03 -19.95
CA ALA A 86 -7.88 -8.57 -19.66
C ALA A 86 -7.98 -7.05 -19.70
N CYS A 87 -6.95 -6.33 -19.22
CA CYS A 87 -6.88 -4.87 -19.33
C CYS A 87 -6.77 -4.42 -20.80
N ALA A 88 -6.02 -5.15 -21.65
CA ALA A 88 -5.99 -4.86 -23.08
C ALA A 88 -7.36 -5.04 -23.76
N THR A 89 -8.12 -6.05 -23.35
CA THR A 89 -9.49 -6.30 -23.84
C THR A 89 -10.46 -5.18 -23.40
N GLU A 90 -10.33 -4.72 -22.16
CA GLU A 90 -11.08 -3.55 -21.66
C GLU A 90 -10.72 -2.29 -22.45
N ASN A 91 -9.42 -2.02 -22.67
CA ASN A 91 -8.97 -0.86 -23.44
C ASN A 91 -9.49 -0.86 -24.88
N ASP A 92 -9.53 -2.02 -25.55
CA ASP A 92 -10.12 -2.14 -26.88
C ASP A 92 -11.62 -1.79 -26.86
N THR A 93 -12.36 -2.33 -25.87
CA THR A 93 -13.77 -2.01 -25.67
C THR A 93 -13.98 -0.52 -25.42
N MET A 94 -13.18 0.08 -24.54
CA MET A 94 -13.23 1.51 -24.24
C MET A 94 -12.90 2.35 -25.48
N THR A 95 -11.92 1.96 -26.27
CA THR A 95 -11.54 2.65 -27.52
C THR A 95 -12.68 2.69 -28.52
N GLN A 96 -13.44 1.60 -28.66
CA GLN A 96 -14.60 1.54 -29.54
C GLN A 96 -15.80 2.35 -29.00
N LEU A 97 -15.96 2.40 -27.68
CA LEU A 97 -17.06 3.13 -27.03
C LEU A 97 -16.79 4.64 -26.94
N TRP A 98 -15.54 5.05 -26.76
CA TRP A 98 -15.12 6.42 -26.45
C TRP A 98 -15.69 7.50 -27.38
N PRO A 99 -15.73 7.32 -28.71
CA PRO A 99 -16.31 8.31 -29.62
C PRO A 99 -17.80 8.61 -29.33
N ARG A 100 -18.52 7.69 -28.70
CA ARG A 100 -19.96 7.82 -28.41
C ARG A 100 -20.26 8.48 -27.06
N ILE A 101 -19.28 8.56 -26.18
CA ILE A 101 -19.47 9.00 -24.77
C ILE A 101 -18.57 10.15 -24.33
N SER A 102 -17.53 10.48 -25.11
CA SER A 102 -16.52 11.51 -24.76
C SER A 102 -17.07 12.95 -24.67
N ASP A 103 -18.29 13.20 -25.15
CA ASP A 103 -19.02 14.46 -24.98
C ASP A 103 -19.63 14.59 -23.57
N LYS A 104 -19.77 13.49 -22.83
CA LYS A 104 -20.40 13.44 -21.50
C LYS A 104 -19.50 12.89 -20.41
N ALA A 105 -18.41 12.24 -20.79
CA ALA A 105 -17.47 11.62 -19.86
C ALA A 105 -16.03 12.10 -20.08
N HIS A 106 -15.24 12.08 -19.01
CA HIS A 106 -13.80 12.02 -19.09
C HIS A 106 -13.30 10.65 -18.64
N LEU A 107 -12.16 10.23 -19.17
CA LEU A 107 -11.51 8.98 -18.82
C LEU A 107 -10.22 9.28 -18.05
N ILE A 108 -10.03 8.60 -16.93
CA ILE A 108 -8.86 8.68 -16.06
C ILE A 108 -8.21 7.31 -16.03
N PHE A 109 -6.90 7.27 -16.27
CA PHE A 109 -6.12 6.05 -16.15
C PHE A 109 -5.26 6.08 -14.88
N ARG A 110 -5.33 5.02 -14.08
CA ARG A 110 -4.50 4.83 -12.88
C ARG A 110 -3.78 3.49 -12.99
N HIS A 111 -2.47 3.50 -12.81
CA HIS A 111 -1.67 2.27 -12.86
C HIS A 111 -2.09 1.32 -11.74
N PHE A 112 -2.31 0.05 -12.09
CA PHE A 112 -2.50 -1.04 -11.15
C PHE A 112 -1.57 -2.21 -11.51
N PRO A 113 -0.24 -2.02 -11.38
CA PRO A 113 0.75 -2.99 -11.82
C PRO A 113 0.70 -4.26 -10.96
N VAL A 114 0.35 -5.40 -11.57
CA VAL A 114 0.31 -6.72 -10.92
C VAL A 114 1.69 -7.36 -11.03
N THR A 115 2.66 -6.80 -10.29
CA THR A 115 4.08 -7.16 -10.38
C THR A 115 4.39 -8.62 -10.03
N THR A 116 3.46 -9.32 -9.38
CA THR A 116 3.59 -10.75 -9.05
C THR A 116 3.36 -11.67 -10.25
N ALA A 117 2.64 -11.20 -11.28
CA ALA A 117 2.27 -11.99 -12.45
C ALA A 117 2.81 -11.41 -13.77
N HIS A 118 3.05 -10.11 -13.81
CA HIS A 118 3.43 -9.39 -15.02
C HIS A 118 4.81 -8.75 -14.84
N GLN A 119 5.85 -9.36 -15.40
CA GLN A 119 7.25 -8.98 -15.18
C GLN A 119 7.57 -7.53 -15.62
N HIS A 120 7.00 -7.09 -16.74
CA HIS A 120 7.28 -5.80 -17.39
C HIS A 120 6.28 -4.70 -17.02
N THR A 121 5.26 -5.00 -16.21
CA THR A 121 4.17 -4.07 -15.87
C THR A 121 4.68 -2.76 -15.27
N TRP A 122 5.66 -2.84 -14.37
CA TRP A 122 6.22 -1.68 -13.70
C TRP A 122 6.97 -0.79 -14.70
N THR A 123 7.81 -1.40 -15.54
CA THR A 123 8.55 -0.70 -16.59
C THR A 123 7.63 -0.04 -17.61
N ALA A 124 6.58 -0.73 -18.05
CA ALA A 124 5.58 -0.16 -18.94
C ALA A 124 4.86 1.05 -18.32
N SER A 125 4.52 0.97 -17.03
CA SER A 125 3.93 2.09 -16.27
C SER A 125 4.88 3.29 -16.23
N LEU A 126 6.18 3.04 -15.99
CA LEU A 126 7.21 4.08 -16.01
C LEU A 126 7.36 4.75 -17.39
N TYR A 127 7.25 3.98 -18.48
CA TYR A 127 7.29 4.54 -19.83
C TYR A 127 6.08 5.45 -20.13
N ALA A 128 4.88 5.05 -19.69
CA ALA A 128 3.69 5.90 -19.79
C ALA A 128 3.87 7.21 -19.01
N GLU A 129 4.36 7.16 -17.77
CA GLU A 129 4.64 8.36 -16.96
C GLU A 129 5.74 9.24 -17.58
N ALA A 130 6.80 8.63 -18.11
CA ALA A 130 7.87 9.37 -18.79
C ALA A 130 7.35 10.11 -20.03
N ALA A 131 6.39 9.53 -20.77
CA ALA A 131 5.69 10.20 -21.86
C ALA A 131 4.71 11.27 -21.34
N GLY A 132 4.05 11.02 -20.21
CA GLY A 132 3.17 11.98 -19.54
C GLY A 132 3.90 13.27 -19.13
N ARG A 133 5.15 13.16 -18.67
CA ARG A 133 6.02 14.34 -18.41
C ARG A 133 6.32 15.17 -19.66
N GLN A 134 6.08 14.62 -20.85
CA GLN A 134 6.22 15.31 -22.14
C GLN A 134 4.86 15.68 -22.75
N GLY A 135 3.76 15.55 -21.98
CA GLY A 135 2.39 15.81 -22.43
C GLY A 135 1.84 14.75 -23.37
N ARG A 136 2.43 13.54 -23.40
CA ARG A 136 2.10 12.46 -24.34
C ARG A 136 1.70 11.15 -23.68
N PHE A 137 1.06 11.24 -22.51
CA PHE A 137 0.67 10.07 -21.75
C PHE A 137 -0.23 9.14 -22.57
N TRP A 138 -1.26 9.70 -23.20
CA TRP A 138 -2.30 8.92 -23.89
C TRP A 138 -1.80 8.26 -25.17
N GLU A 139 -0.88 8.89 -25.87
CA GLU A 139 -0.21 8.31 -27.03
C GLU A 139 0.65 7.10 -26.62
N MET A 140 1.37 7.20 -25.50
CA MET A 140 2.14 6.07 -24.97
C MET A 140 1.23 4.96 -24.40
N HIS A 141 0.16 5.33 -23.70
CA HIS A 141 -0.86 4.41 -23.23
C HIS A 141 -1.43 3.57 -24.38
N ASP A 142 -1.87 4.22 -25.46
CA ASP A 142 -2.44 3.55 -26.62
C ASP A 142 -1.40 2.68 -27.32
N TYR A 143 -0.16 3.17 -27.44
CA TYR A 143 0.95 2.41 -28.02
C TYR A 143 1.28 1.15 -27.22
N LEU A 144 1.36 1.25 -25.89
CA LEU A 144 1.67 0.12 -25.00
C LEU A 144 0.60 -0.98 -25.11
N PHE A 145 -0.69 -0.62 -25.12
CA PHE A 145 -1.74 -1.62 -25.32
C PHE A 145 -1.76 -2.19 -26.75
N ALA A 146 -1.61 -1.34 -27.78
CA ALA A 146 -1.61 -1.79 -29.17
C ALA A 146 -0.43 -2.74 -29.50
N THR A 147 0.69 -2.59 -28.79
CA THR A 147 1.89 -3.40 -28.97
C THR A 147 2.14 -4.41 -27.85
N GLN A 148 1.15 -4.64 -26.95
CA GLN A 148 1.30 -5.47 -25.76
C GLN A 148 1.97 -6.81 -26.06
N THR A 149 1.50 -7.52 -27.08
CA THR A 149 2.03 -8.84 -27.48
C THR A 149 3.48 -8.82 -27.95
N LEU A 150 4.00 -7.68 -28.40
CA LEU A 150 5.39 -7.52 -28.85
C LEU A 150 6.35 -7.39 -27.68
N TRP A 151 5.98 -6.63 -26.64
CA TRP A 151 6.87 -6.33 -25.53
C TRP A 151 6.62 -7.18 -24.27
N SER A 152 5.42 -7.74 -24.09
CA SER A 152 5.06 -8.49 -22.88
C SER A 152 5.88 -9.78 -22.68
N GLY A 153 6.43 -10.34 -23.76
CA GLY A 153 7.17 -11.60 -23.76
C GLY A 153 8.69 -11.43 -23.91
N LEU A 154 9.22 -10.21 -23.85
CA LEU A 154 10.66 -9.99 -23.95
C LEU A 154 11.36 -10.65 -22.76
N SER A 155 12.43 -11.40 -23.01
CA SER A 155 13.36 -11.79 -21.95
C SER A 155 14.25 -10.60 -21.60
N GLU A 156 14.63 -10.49 -20.32
CA GLU A 156 15.65 -9.53 -19.87
C GLU A 156 17.01 -9.74 -20.55
#